data_AF-A0A9D1JUZ1-F1
#
_entry.id   AF-A0A9D1JUZ1-F1
#
_cell.length_a   1.000
_cell.length_b   1.000
_cell.length_c   1.000
_cell.angle_alpha   90.00
_cell.angle_beta   90.00
_cell.angle_gamma   90.00
#
_symmetry.space_group_name_H-M   'P 1'
#
loop_
_entity.id
_entity.type
_entity.pdbx_description
1 polymer ?
#
loop_
_entity_poly.entity_id
_entity_poly.type
_entity_poly.pdbx_seq_one_letter_code
_entity_poly.pdbx_strand_id
1 'polypeptide(L)'
;MKKALILLLCAALALSLAACGEAGTEETAPVSEPASEETAPVSEPAAEETAPADEPEGESLLETAKTFEGAPVEDLIAAIGEPESSDYAPSCLGEGEDGNLYYDGFTVYTYRDTDGSETVSYVE
;
A
#
# COMPACT_ATOMS: atom_id res chain seq x y z
N MET A 1 -11.21 -19.90 -38.20
CA MET A 1 -10.80 -21.03 -37.34
C MET A 1 -10.29 -20.54 -35.97
N LYS A 2 -11.16 -19.82 -35.22
CA LYS A 2 -10.83 -19.30 -33.88
C LYS A 2 -12.04 -19.30 -32.92
N LYS A 3 -13.23 -19.63 -33.46
CA LYS A 3 -14.51 -19.60 -32.74
C LYS A 3 -14.98 -20.99 -32.28
N ALA A 4 -14.18 -22.04 -32.55
CA ALA A 4 -14.48 -23.42 -32.18
C ALA A 4 -13.79 -23.86 -30.89
N LEU A 5 -12.90 -23.05 -30.31
CA LEU A 5 -12.13 -23.41 -29.11
C LEU A 5 -12.91 -23.20 -27.80
N ILE A 6 -14.04 -22.48 -27.84
CA ILE A 6 -14.82 -22.09 -26.65
C ILE A 6 -15.88 -23.14 -26.25
N LEU A 7 -16.15 -24.16 -27.08
CA LEU A 7 -17.25 -25.10 -26.86
C LEU A 7 -16.82 -26.49 -26.34
N LEU A 8 -15.59 -26.63 -25.85
CA LEU A 8 -15.06 -27.90 -25.33
C LEU A 8 -14.47 -27.78 -23.92
N LEU A 9 -14.88 -26.75 -23.16
CA LEU A 9 -14.49 -26.55 -21.76
C LEU A 9 -15.66 -26.69 -20.78
N CYS A 10 -16.76 -27.33 -21.19
CA CYS A 10 -17.94 -27.57 -20.34
C CYS A 10 -18.14 -29.06 -19.98
N ALA A 11 -17.15 -29.94 -20.17
CA ALA A 11 -17.34 -31.39 -20.03
C ALA A 11 -16.29 -32.12 -19.18
N ALA A 12 -15.70 -31.46 -18.17
CA ALA A 12 -14.78 -32.11 -17.23
C ALA A 12 -15.15 -31.86 -15.75
N LEU A 13 -16.42 -31.57 -15.49
CA LEU A 13 -16.98 -31.47 -14.13
C LEU A 13 -17.67 -32.79 -13.74
N ALA A 14 -16.92 -33.89 -13.67
CA ALA A 14 -17.36 -35.12 -13.01
C ALA A 14 -16.18 -36.09 -12.78
N LEU A 15 -16.12 -36.65 -11.56
CA LEU A 15 -15.26 -37.74 -11.06
C LEU A 15 -13.89 -37.34 -10.47
N SER A 16 -13.84 -37.17 -9.15
CA SER A 16 -13.12 -38.15 -8.30
C SER A 16 -13.47 -37.98 -6.83
N LEU A 17 -14.09 -39.04 -6.31
CA LEU A 17 -14.32 -39.34 -4.91
C LEU A 17 -13.04 -39.96 -4.32
N ALA A 18 -12.87 -39.81 -3.00
CA ALA A 18 -12.02 -40.60 -2.10
C ALA A 18 -10.53 -40.19 -1.93
N ALA A 19 -10.25 -39.49 -0.83
CA ALA A 19 -9.20 -39.89 0.09
C ALA A 19 -9.65 -39.55 1.52
N CYS A 20 -9.61 -40.58 2.37
CA CYS A 20 -9.98 -40.62 3.77
C CYS A 20 -8.69 -40.87 4.57
N GLY A 21 -8.58 -40.31 5.77
CA GLY A 21 -7.45 -40.48 6.71
C GLY A 21 -6.48 -39.30 6.61
N GLU A 22 -6.03 -38.67 7.70
CA GLU A 22 -5.66 -39.26 8.98
C GLU A 22 -6.17 -38.44 10.18
N ALA A 23 -6.55 -39.17 11.23
CA ALA A 23 -6.94 -38.64 12.52
C ALA A 23 -5.67 -38.29 13.34
N GLY A 24 -5.46 -37.00 13.61
CA GLY A 24 -4.57 -36.54 14.68
C GLY A 24 -5.37 -36.35 15.96
N THR A 25 -5.21 -37.27 16.90
CA THR A 25 -5.76 -37.21 18.27
C THR A 25 -4.66 -36.73 19.21
N GLU A 26 -5.02 -35.75 20.04
CA GLU A 26 -4.43 -35.36 21.34
C GLU A 26 -2.96 -34.88 21.37
N GLU A 27 -2.73 -33.68 21.90
CA GLU A 27 -2.29 -33.58 23.29
C GLU A 27 -2.41 -32.13 23.82
N THR A 28 -3.18 -32.05 24.89
CA THR A 28 -3.35 -31.00 25.89
C THR A 28 -2.04 -30.35 26.36
N ALA A 29 -2.03 -29.00 26.33
CA ALA A 29 -1.39 -28.01 27.22
C ALA A 29 -0.29 -28.45 28.23
N PRO A 30 0.73 -27.58 28.45
CA PRO A 30 0.50 -26.58 29.49
C PRO A 30 0.97 -25.16 29.15
N VAL A 31 0.15 -24.24 29.65
CA VAL A 31 0.43 -22.88 30.12
C VAL A 31 1.92 -22.60 30.37
N SER A 32 2.41 -21.51 29.78
CA SER A 32 3.48 -20.69 30.36
C SER A 32 3.05 -19.23 30.22
N GLU A 33 2.80 -18.63 31.38
CA GLU A 33 2.57 -17.20 31.61
C GLU A 33 3.92 -16.43 31.56
N PRO A 34 3.92 -15.09 31.65
CA PRO A 34 4.42 -14.19 30.63
C PRO A 34 5.87 -13.76 30.87
N ALA A 35 6.72 -13.88 29.85
CA ALA A 35 7.98 -13.13 29.81
C ALA A 35 7.68 -11.72 29.30
N SER A 36 7.48 -10.81 30.25
CA SER A 36 7.69 -9.38 30.05
C SER A 36 9.13 -9.18 29.61
N GLU A 37 9.34 -8.88 28.34
CA GLU A 37 10.57 -8.25 27.87
C GLU A 37 10.20 -6.91 27.25
N GLU A 38 10.34 -5.92 28.11
CA GLU A 38 10.57 -4.52 27.81
C GLU A 38 11.68 -4.37 26.76
N THR A 39 11.31 -3.97 25.55
CA THR A 39 12.21 -3.21 24.68
C THR A 39 11.38 -2.12 24.04
N ALA A 40 11.28 -1.02 24.78
CA ALA A 40 10.81 0.24 24.26
C ALA A 40 11.72 0.68 23.08
N PRO A 41 11.13 1.29 22.04
CA PRO A 41 11.87 1.78 20.89
C PRO A 41 12.76 2.93 21.33
N VAL A 42 14.08 2.77 21.20
CA VAL A 42 14.96 3.93 21.09
C VAL A 42 14.94 4.34 19.62
N SER A 43 13.84 4.96 19.24
CA SER A 43 13.83 5.94 18.16
C SER A 43 14.87 6.99 18.55
N GLU A 44 15.93 7.07 17.76
CA GLU A 44 16.92 8.14 17.84
C GLU A 44 16.33 9.33 17.08
N PRO A 45 15.87 10.42 17.72
CA PRO A 45 15.63 11.66 17.00
C PRO A 45 16.99 12.30 16.76
N ALA A 46 17.61 12.00 15.62
CA ALA A 46 18.59 12.89 15.05
C ALA A 46 17.84 14.12 14.53
N ALA A 47 17.58 15.05 15.44
CA ALA A 47 17.28 16.42 15.12
C ALA A 47 18.53 17.01 14.43
N GLU A 48 18.55 16.98 13.10
CA GLU A 48 19.25 18.01 12.34
C GLU A 48 18.24 19.11 12.02
N GLU A 49 18.21 20.09 12.91
CA GLU A 49 17.81 21.45 12.61
C GLU A 49 18.79 21.99 11.55
N THR A 50 18.37 22.01 10.29
CA THR A 50 18.91 22.95 9.31
C THR A 50 17.71 23.67 8.70
N ALA A 51 17.34 24.80 9.30
CA ALA A 51 16.56 25.81 8.61
C ALA A 51 17.42 26.36 7.45
N PRO A 52 16.83 26.46 6.27
CA PRO A 52 16.33 27.76 5.84
C PRO A 52 14.81 27.75 5.78
N ALA A 53 14.21 28.92 5.94
CA ALA A 53 12.81 29.12 5.57
C ALA A 53 12.69 28.87 4.06
N ASP A 54 12.25 27.67 3.69
CA ASP A 54 11.95 27.20 2.32
C ASP A 54 10.51 27.54 1.90
N GLU A 55 9.88 28.50 2.57
CA GLU A 55 8.48 28.87 2.35
C GLU A 55 8.10 29.20 0.88
N PRO A 56 8.94 29.81 0.01
CA PRO A 56 8.46 30.15 -1.33
C PRO A 56 8.39 28.96 -2.30
N GLU A 57 9.23 27.92 -2.15
CA GLU A 57 9.26 26.82 -3.12
C GLU A 57 8.15 25.81 -2.81
N GLY A 58 7.99 25.40 -1.55
CA GLY A 58 6.91 24.50 -1.10
C GLY A 58 5.50 25.02 -1.42
N GLU A 59 5.23 26.30 -1.19
CA GLU A 59 3.92 26.91 -1.52
C GLU A 59 3.61 26.84 -3.03
N SER A 60 4.63 26.99 -3.89
CA SER A 60 4.45 26.92 -5.35
C SER A 60 4.26 25.48 -5.86
N LEU A 61 4.92 24.51 -5.23
CA LEU A 61 4.76 23.09 -5.54
C LEU A 61 3.40 22.59 -5.07
N LEU A 62 2.91 23.03 -3.91
CA LEU A 62 1.58 22.71 -3.39
C LEU A 62 0.48 23.12 -4.38
N GLU A 63 0.49 24.38 -4.85
CA GLU A 63 -0.50 24.86 -5.82
C GLU A 63 -0.45 24.06 -7.13
N THR A 64 0.75 23.66 -7.55
CA THR A 64 0.94 22.80 -8.73
C THR A 64 0.39 21.40 -8.47
N ALA A 65 0.71 20.78 -7.33
CA ALA A 65 0.27 19.44 -6.95
C ALA A 65 -1.26 19.31 -6.90
N LYS A 66 -1.95 20.34 -6.39
CA LYS A 66 -3.43 20.38 -6.32
C LYS A 66 -4.08 20.26 -7.70
N THR A 67 -3.41 20.69 -8.78
CA THR A 67 -3.93 20.53 -10.15
C THR A 67 -3.89 19.09 -10.67
N PHE A 68 -3.15 18.20 -10.00
CA PHE A 68 -3.03 16.79 -10.36
C PHE A 68 -4.00 15.89 -9.58
N GLU A 69 -4.93 16.41 -8.77
CA GLU A 69 -5.97 15.58 -8.14
C GLU A 69 -6.77 14.81 -9.21
N GLY A 70 -6.82 13.48 -9.06
CA GLY A 70 -7.41 12.55 -10.03
C GLY A 70 -6.50 12.18 -11.20
N ALA A 71 -5.28 12.71 -11.27
CA ALA A 71 -4.27 12.36 -12.28
C ALA A 71 -3.33 11.24 -11.79
N PRO A 72 -2.63 10.57 -12.72
CA PRO A 72 -1.56 9.63 -12.37
C PRO A 72 -0.47 10.27 -11.51
N VAL A 73 -0.01 9.55 -10.49
CA VAL A 73 1.08 10.01 -9.60
C VAL A 73 2.38 10.24 -10.38
N GLU A 74 2.63 9.44 -11.42
CA GLU A 74 3.79 9.61 -12.31
C GLU A 74 3.83 10.99 -12.98
N ASP A 75 2.66 11.55 -13.35
CA ASP A 75 2.56 12.89 -13.95
C ASP A 75 2.84 13.99 -12.92
N LEU A 76 2.36 13.80 -11.68
CA LEU A 76 2.67 14.68 -10.55
C LEU A 76 4.17 14.68 -10.27
N ILE A 77 4.80 13.51 -10.12
CA ILE A 77 6.24 13.37 -9.86
C ILE A 77 7.07 13.98 -11.00
N ALA A 78 6.65 13.81 -12.26
CA ALA A 78 7.32 14.45 -13.38
C ALA A 78 7.25 15.99 -13.34
N ALA A 79 6.20 16.55 -12.72
CA ALA A 79 5.98 17.98 -12.63
C ALA A 79 6.65 18.64 -11.42
N ILE A 80 6.59 18.00 -10.24
CA ILE A 80 7.04 18.59 -8.97
C ILE A 80 8.22 17.85 -8.30
N GLY A 81 8.65 16.71 -8.86
CA GLY A 81 9.74 15.89 -8.33
C GLY A 81 9.26 14.72 -7.46
N GLU A 82 10.22 13.90 -7.02
CA GLU A 82 9.98 12.79 -6.09
C GLU A 82 9.68 13.33 -4.68
N PRO A 83 8.83 12.65 -3.89
CA PRO A 83 8.60 13.01 -2.50
C PRO A 83 9.84 12.75 -1.64
N GLU A 84 9.92 13.42 -0.49
CA GLU A 84 10.99 13.21 0.49
C GLU A 84 10.90 11.82 1.14
N SER A 85 9.68 11.33 1.32
CA SER A 85 9.41 9.98 1.81
C SER A 85 7.98 9.55 1.45
N SER A 86 7.67 8.27 1.63
CA SER A 86 6.32 7.76 1.43
C SER A 86 5.96 6.61 2.38
N ASP A 87 4.68 6.51 2.71
CA ASP A 87 4.07 5.40 3.45
C ASP A 87 2.92 4.79 2.64
N TYR A 88 2.72 3.48 2.78
CA TYR A 88 1.62 2.75 2.13
C TYR A 88 0.96 1.79 3.12
N ALA A 89 -0.37 1.71 3.05
CA ALA A 89 -1.16 0.79 3.86
C ALA A 89 -2.32 0.20 3.05
N PRO A 90 -2.83 -1.00 3.40
CA PRO A 90 -4.01 -1.55 2.73
C PRO A 90 -5.20 -0.60 2.79
N SER A 91 -5.88 -0.40 1.66
CA SER A 91 -6.98 0.55 1.60
C SER A 91 -8.17 0.10 2.45
N CYS A 92 -8.81 1.05 3.13
CA CYS A 92 -10.05 0.78 3.86
C CYS A 92 -11.29 0.71 2.94
N LEU A 93 -11.16 1.21 1.70
CA LEU A 93 -12.26 1.34 0.75
C LEU A 93 -12.36 0.17 -0.23
N GLY A 94 -11.36 -0.72 -0.26
CA GLY A 94 -11.34 -1.85 -1.18
C GLY A 94 -10.01 -2.60 -1.19
N GLU A 95 -9.79 -3.36 -2.26
CA GLU A 95 -8.47 -3.88 -2.60
C GLU A 95 -7.53 -2.71 -2.96
N GLY A 96 -6.22 -2.93 -2.93
CA GLY A 96 -5.23 -1.88 -3.18
C GLY A 96 -4.66 -1.25 -1.90
N GLU A 97 -3.90 -0.18 -2.07
CA GLU A 97 -3.17 0.50 -1.02
C GLU A 97 -3.48 2.00 -1.05
N ASP A 98 -3.70 2.60 0.12
CA ASP A 98 -3.69 4.05 0.29
C ASP A 98 -2.24 4.48 0.52
N GLY A 99 -1.79 5.48 -0.23
CA GLY A 99 -0.44 6.03 -0.14
C GLY A 99 -0.39 7.43 0.41
N ASN A 100 0.67 7.75 1.13
CA ASN A 100 0.99 9.07 1.64
C ASN A 100 2.38 9.45 1.09
N LEU A 101 2.44 10.47 0.24
CA LEU A 101 3.69 11.02 -0.28
C LEU A 101 3.98 12.34 0.43
N TYR A 102 5.09 12.41 1.15
CA TYR A 102 5.46 13.58 1.93
C TYR A 102 6.42 14.45 1.13
N TYR A 103 6.00 15.68 0.85
CA TYR A 103 6.82 16.73 0.27
C TYR A 103 7.08 17.80 1.32
N ASP A 104 8.05 18.68 1.06
CA ASP A 104 8.29 19.82 1.95
C ASP A 104 7.02 20.71 2.00
N GLY A 105 6.43 20.80 3.19
CA GLY A 105 5.28 21.65 3.47
C GLY A 105 3.89 21.11 3.07
N PHE A 106 3.78 19.93 2.44
CA PHE A 106 2.48 19.33 2.12
C PHE A 106 2.51 17.81 1.93
N THR A 107 1.33 17.18 1.97
CA THR A 107 1.18 15.73 1.74
C THR A 107 0.26 15.45 0.58
N VAL A 108 0.67 14.54 -0.31
CA VAL A 108 -0.17 14.03 -1.40
C VAL A 108 -0.67 12.64 -0.98
N TYR A 109 -1.99 12.51 -0.86
CA TYR A 109 -2.66 11.24 -0.63
C TYR A 109 -2.98 10.59 -1.97
N THR A 110 -2.65 9.32 -2.11
CA THR A 110 -2.78 8.55 -3.35
C THR A 110 -3.55 7.26 -3.11
N TYR A 111 -4.06 6.67 -4.18
CA TYR A 111 -4.58 5.32 -4.17
C TYR A 111 -3.84 4.51 -5.24
N ARG A 112 -3.28 3.37 -4.84
CA ARG A 112 -2.61 2.41 -5.70
C ARG A 112 -3.48 1.18 -5.88
N ASP A 113 -3.83 0.87 -7.12
CA ASP A 113 -4.62 -0.32 -7.45
C ASP A 113 -3.77 -1.59 -7.46
N THR A 114 -4.43 -2.74 -7.51
CA THR A 114 -3.85 -4.09 -7.56
C THR A 114 -2.97 -4.35 -8.78
N ASP A 115 -3.18 -3.60 -9.87
CA ASP A 115 -2.34 -3.63 -11.07
C ASP A 115 -1.11 -2.71 -10.99
N GLY A 116 -0.95 -1.98 -9.87
CA GLY A 116 0.17 -1.09 -9.60
C GLY A 116 0.00 0.33 -10.14
N SER A 117 -1.12 0.64 -10.81
CA SER A 117 -1.44 2.02 -11.17
C SER A 117 -1.73 2.86 -9.93
N GLU A 118 -1.24 4.10 -9.89
CA GLU A 118 -1.38 4.98 -8.73
C GLU A 118 -1.91 6.35 -9.14
N THR A 119 -2.97 6.80 -8.47
CA THR A 119 -3.68 8.06 -8.76
C THR A 119 -3.65 8.98 -7.56
N VAL A 120 -3.48 10.28 -7.79
CA VAL A 120 -3.59 11.31 -6.76
C VAL A 120 -5.04 11.42 -6.31
N SER A 121 -5.30 11.18 -5.02
CA SER A 121 -6.64 11.25 -4.44
C SER A 121 -6.95 12.63 -3.85
N TYR A 122 -6.00 13.20 -3.12
CA TYR A 122 -6.15 14.49 -2.45
C TYR A 122 -4.77 15.07 -2.14
N VAL A 123 -4.61 16.37 -2.23
CA VAL A 123 -3.43 17.05 -1.69
C VAL A 123 -3.87 17.83 -0.46
N GLU A 124 -3.14 17.77 0.64
CA GLU A 124 -3.42 18.54 1.87
C GLU A 124 -2.64 19.86 1.89
#